data_AF-A0A6J4T0W3-F1
#
_entry.id   AF-A0A6J4T0W3-F1
#
_cell.length_a   1.000
_cell.length_b   1.000
_cell.length_c   1.000
_cell.angle_alpha   90.00
_cell.angle_beta   90.00
_cell.angle_gamma   90.00
#
_symmetry.space_group_name_H-M   'P 1'
#
loop_
_entity.id
_entity.type
_entity.pdbx_description
1 polymer ?
#
loop_
_entity_poly.entity_id
_entity_poly.type
_entity_poly.pdbx_seq_one_letter_code
_entity_poly.pdbx_strand_id
1 'polypeptide(L)'
;MAPLAAIALAQGAFGDLGAGFASQPGRLLLLALIPGLLGLLLFYRGLSTTRASHATLAELAFPATAVALNWVVLGVGVNAGQVVGFILLLSAIYALGRLAGRTVRDTPTEHETQETR
;
A
#
# COMPACT_ATOMS: atom_id res chain seq x y z
N MET A 1 6.87 12.13 -19.94
CA MET A 1 5.50 11.88 -19.42
C MET A 1 4.44 11.64 -20.52
N ALA A 2 4.69 11.96 -21.80
CA ALA A 2 3.71 11.77 -22.89
C ALA A 2 3.54 10.36 -23.53
N PRO A 3 4.34 9.30 -23.27
CA PRO A 3 4.20 8.06 -24.04
C PRO A 3 2.97 7.23 -23.65
N LEU A 4 2.53 7.31 -22.39
CA LEU A 4 1.44 6.47 -21.89
C LEU A 4 0.08 6.85 -22.49
N ALA A 5 -0.17 8.15 -22.64
CA ALA A 5 -1.41 8.65 -23.26
C ALA A 5 -1.47 8.27 -24.75
N ALA A 6 -0.35 8.33 -25.46
CA ALA A 6 -0.27 7.90 -26.86
C ALA A 6 -0.49 6.38 -27.01
N ILE A 7 0.08 5.57 -26.11
CA ILE A 7 -0.15 4.12 -26.08
C ILE A 7 -1.62 3.80 -25.78
N ALA A 8 -2.23 4.45 -24.79
CA ALA A 8 -3.63 4.22 -24.43
C ALA A 8 -4.60 4.59 -25.56
N LEU A 9 -4.33 5.68 -26.29
CA LEU A 9 -5.11 6.09 -27.44
C LEU A 9 -4.93 5.13 -28.63
N ALA A 10 -3.70 4.73 -28.92
CA ALA A 10 -3.41 3.79 -30.02
C ALA A 10 -4.01 2.39 -29.78
N GLN A 11 -4.12 1.97 -28.52
CA GLN A 11 -4.75 0.71 -28.12
C GLN A 11 -6.29 0.79 -28.05
N GLY A 12 -6.89 1.96 -28.32
CA GLY A 12 -8.35 2.14 -28.21
C GLY A 12 -8.89 1.98 -26.79
N ALA A 13 -8.03 2.12 -25.76
CA ALA A 13 -8.34 1.76 -24.38
C ALA A 13 -9.61 2.46 -23.85
N PHE A 14 -9.88 3.69 -24.28
CA PHE A 14 -11.07 4.43 -23.86
C PHE A 14 -12.39 3.83 -24.36
N GLY A 15 -12.40 3.25 -25.56
CA GLY A 15 -13.57 2.52 -26.06
C GLY A 15 -13.76 1.18 -25.33
N ASP A 16 -12.64 0.53 -25.04
CA ASP A 16 -12.60 -0.75 -24.33
C ASP A 16 -13.03 -0.61 -22.85
N LEU A 17 -12.75 0.54 -22.22
CA LEU A 17 -13.25 0.88 -20.89
C LEU A 17 -14.78 0.87 -20.87
N GLY A 18 -15.44 1.58 -21.79
CA GLY A 18 -16.90 1.64 -21.86
C GLY A 18 -17.54 0.26 -22.12
N ALA A 19 -16.94 -0.52 -23.02
CA ALA A 19 -17.36 -1.89 -23.29
C ALA A 19 -17.15 -2.83 -22.09
N GLY A 20 -16.06 -2.65 -21.34
CA GLY A 20 -15.78 -3.37 -20.09
C GLY A 20 -16.82 -3.11 -19.00
N PHE A 21 -17.25 -1.86 -18.83
CA PHE A 21 -18.33 -1.50 -17.90
C PHE A 21 -19.67 -2.11 -18.30
N ALA A 22 -20.00 -2.11 -19.59
CA ALA A 22 -21.24 -2.69 -20.10
C ALA A 22 -21.27 -4.22 -20.00
N SER A 23 -20.13 -4.89 -20.20
CA SER A 23 -20.03 -6.35 -20.23
C SER A 23 -19.95 -7.00 -18.84
N GLN A 24 -19.37 -6.33 -17.84
CA GLN A 24 -19.18 -6.89 -16.50
C GLN A 24 -19.59 -5.96 -15.34
N PRO A 25 -20.77 -5.32 -15.38
CA PRO A 25 -21.14 -4.29 -14.41
C PRO A 25 -21.20 -4.82 -12.97
N GLY A 26 -21.75 -6.03 -12.77
CA GLY A 26 -21.85 -6.65 -11.44
C GLY A 26 -20.48 -6.97 -10.83
N ARG A 27 -19.53 -7.46 -11.63
CA ARG A 27 -18.17 -7.78 -11.15
C ARG A 27 -17.42 -6.51 -10.76
N LEU A 28 -17.54 -5.45 -11.54
CA LEU A 28 -16.94 -4.15 -11.24
C LEU A 28 -17.56 -3.53 -10.00
N LEU A 29 -18.88 -3.62 -9.84
CA LEU A 29 -19.57 -3.16 -8.64
C LEU A 29 -19.07 -3.90 -7.40
N LEU A 30 -18.99 -5.22 -7.44
CA LEU A 30 -18.48 -6.02 -6.32
C LEU A 30 -17.02 -5.68 -5.97
N LEU A 31 -16.18 -5.44 -6.97
CA LEU A 31 -14.77 -5.06 -6.77
C LEU A 31 -14.64 -3.65 -6.20
N ALA A 32 -15.47 -2.71 -6.66
CA ALA A 32 -15.52 -1.37 -6.09
C ALA A 32 -16.06 -1.38 -4.65
N LEU A 33 -17.06 -2.20 -4.36
CA LEU A 33 -17.75 -2.17 -3.07
C LEU A 33 -17.01 -2.98 -2.00
N ILE A 34 -16.53 -4.19 -2.32
CA ILE A 34 -15.96 -5.10 -1.32
C ILE A 34 -14.49 -4.75 -1.02
N PRO A 35 -13.52 -5.00 -1.91
CA PRO A 35 -12.14 -4.64 -1.61
C PRO A 35 -11.89 -3.12 -1.68
N GLY A 36 -12.66 -2.37 -2.48
CA GLY A 36 -12.54 -0.91 -2.56
C GLY A 36 -13.13 -0.19 -1.35
N LEU A 37 -14.46 -0.09 -1.27
CA LEU A 37 -15.15 0.73 -0.28
C LEU A 37 -15.14 0.10 1.13
N LEU A 38 -15.58 -1.15 1.27
CA LEU A 38 -15.65 -1.80 2.58
C LEU A 38 -14.25 -1.98 3.20
N GLY A 39 -13.26 -2.36 2.38
CA GLY A 39 -11.86 -2.44 2.81
C GLY A 39 -11.35 -1.10 3.36
N LEU A 40 -11.62 0.00 2.65
CA LEU A 40 -11.21 1.34 3.07
C LEU A 40 -11.93 1.81 4.34
N LEU A 41 -13.24 1.56 4.45
CA LEU A 41 -14.01 1.90 5.65
C LEU A 41 -13.49 1.14 6.88
N LEU A 42 -13.17 -0.14 6.72
CA LEU A 42 -12.60 -0.95 7.79
C LEU A 42 -11.20 -0.46 8.19
N PHE A 43 -10.37 -0.08 7.22
CA PHE A 43 -9.05 0.51 7.48
C PHE A 43 -9.15 1.80 8.30
N TYR A 44 -10.01 2.74 7.90
CA TYR A 44 -10.19 3.99 8.66
C TYR A 44 -10.77 3.76 10.05
N ARG A 45 -11.70 2.80 10.18
CA ARG A 45 -12.22 2.39 11.49
C ARG A 45 -11.15 1.75 12.36
N GLY A 46 -10.22 0.99 11.77
CA GLY A 46 -9.06 0.45 12.48
C GLY A 46 -8.14 1.56 12.97
N LEU A 47 -7.80 2.53 12.13
CA LEU A 47 -6.92 3.65 12.48
C LEU A 47 -7.39 4.45 13.71
N SER A 48 -8.71 4.59 13.91
CA SER A 48 -9.25 5.38 15.02
C SER A 48 -9.11 4.71 16.39
N THR A 49 -8.75 3.43 16.47
CA THR A 49 -8.82 2.64 17.72
C THR A 49 -7.59 1.77 18.01
N THR A 50 -6.57 1.78 17.14
CA THR A 50 -5.56 0.70 17.12
C THR A 50 -4.18 1.11 17.67
N ARG A 51 -3.66 0.32 18.62
CA ARG A 51 -2.28 0.44 19.15
C ARG A 51 -1.24 0.05 18.08
N ALA A 52 -0.06 0.64 18.13
CA ALA A 52 1.02 0.48 17.13
C ALA A 52 1.25 -0.97 16.63
N SER A 53 1.31 -1.97 17.51
CA SER A 53 1.55 -3.38 17.10
C SER A 53 0.45 -3.97 16.20
N HIS A 54 -0.81 -3.59 16.41
CA HIS A 54 -1.92 -4.08 15.59
C HIS A 54 -1.94 -3.40 14.22
N ALA A 55 -1.45 -2.15 14.10
CA ALA A 55 -1.28 -1.49 12.81
C ALA A 55 -0.24 -2.21 11.95
N THR A 56 0.88 -2.65 12.54
CA THR A 56 1.90 -3.45 11.83
C THR A 56 1.34 -4.80 11.36
N LEU A 57 0.54 -5.48 12.19
CA LEU A 57 -0.13 -6.72 11.76
C LEU A 57 -1.13 -6.48 10.63
N ALA A 58 -1.86 -5.36 10.66
CA ALA A 58 -2.78 -4.98 9.59
C ALA A 58 -2.06 -4.66 8.28
N GLU A 59 -0.89 -4.00 8.34
CA GLU A 59 -0.03 -3.77 7.17
C GLU A 59 0.48 -5.07 6.56
N LEU A 60 0.85 -6.05 7.39
CA LEU A 60 1.30 -7.36 6.91
C LEU A 60 0.16 -8.26 6.43
N ALA A 61 -1.07 -8.06 6.93
CA ALA A 61 -2.21 -8.87 6.55
C ALA A 61 -2.51 -8.80 5.05
N PHE A 62 -2.36 -7.62 4.41
CA PHE A 62 -2.59 -7.48 2.97
C PHE A 62 -1.62 -8.32 2.12
N PRO A 63 -0.28 -8.15 2.20
CA PRO A 63 0.66 -8.95 1.42
C PRO A 63 0.60 -10.43 1.79
N ALA A 64 0.40 -10.78 3.07
CA ALA A 64 0.25 -12.18 3.48
C ALA A 64 -1.00 -12.84 2.86
N THR A 65 -2.14 -12.14 2.89
CA THR A 65 -3.39 -12.64 2.28
C THR A 65 -3.27 -12.71 0.76
N ALA A 66 -2.58 -11.76 0.12
CA ALA A 66 -2.36 -11.79 -1.33
C ALA A 66 -1.56 -13.03 -1.75
N VAL A 67 -0.46 -13.35 -1.05
CA VAL A 67 0.32 -14.57 -1.31
C VAL A 67 -0.50 -15.83 -1.05
N ALA A 68 -1.25 -15.86 0.06
CA ALA A 68 -2.09 -17.01 0.39
C ALA A 68 -3.18 -17.25 -0.66
N LEU A 69 -3.90 -16.22 -1.10
CA LEU A 69 -4.92 -16.34 -2.14
C LEU A 69 -4.31 -16.70 -3.50
N ASN A 70 -3.17 -16.13 -3.85
CA ASN A 70 -2.47 -16.48 -5.09
C ASN A 70 -2.10 -17.97 -5.12
N TRP A 71 -1.70 -18.53 -3.97
CA TRP A 71 -1.40 -19.95 -3.88
C TRP A 71 -2.66 -20.82 -3.83
N VAL A 72 -3.63 -20.51 -2.96
CA VAL A 72 -4.82 -21.35 -2.73
C VAL A 72 -5.83 -21.27 -3.87
N VAL A 73 -6.07 -20.09 -4.42
CA VAL A 73 -7.10 -19.86 -5.46
C VAL A 73 -6.51 -19.99 -6.87
N LEU A 74 -5.31 -19.47 -7.09
CA LEU A 74 -4.69 -19.42 -8.42
C LEU A 74 -3.64 -20.51 -8.64
N GLY A 75 -3.23 -21.25 -7.60
CA GLY A 75 -2.18 -22.27 -7.70
C GLY A 75 -0.78 -21.70 -7.95
N VAL A 76 -0.61 -20.38 -7.85
CA VAL A 76 0.65 -19.69 -8.15
C VAL A 76 1.41 -19.45 -6.86
N GLY A 77 2.49 -20.22 -6.69
CA GLY A 77 3.42 -20.07 -5.57
C GLY A 77 4.30 -18.82 -5.66
N VAL A 78 5.07 -18.58 -4.61
CA VAL A 78 6.04 -17.48 -4.57
C VAL A 78 7.20 -17.78 -5.51
N ASN A 79 7.53 -16.84 -6.41
CA ASN A 79 8.68 -16.96 -7.30
C ASN A 79 9.92 -16.22 -6.77
N ALA A 80 11.09 -16.54 -7.32
CA ALA A 80 12.36 -15.94 -6.89
C ALA A 80 12.37 -14.40 -6.99
N GLY A 81 11.76 -13.83 -8.03
CA GLY A 81 11.64 -12.38 -8.18
C GLY A 81 10.79 -11.72 -7.09
N GLN A 82 9.72 -12.37 -6.64
CA GLN A 82 8.91 -11.91 -5.52
C GLN A 82 9.68 -11.94 -4.20
N VAL A 83 10.51 -12.96 -3.97
CA VAL A 83 11.40 -13.03 -2.79
C VAL A 83 12.41 -11.89 -2.83
N VAL A 84 13.04 -11.65 -3.98
CA VAL A 84 13.98 -10.52 -4.15
C VAL A 84 13.28 -9.19 -3.91
N GLY A 85 12.09 -8.99 -4.49
CA GLY A 85 11.28 -7.79 -4.28
C GLY A 85 10.88 -7.59 -2.82
N PHE A 86 10.52 -8.68 -2.12
CA PHE A 86 10.19 -8.65 -0.70
C PHE A 86 11.40 -8.25 0.17
N ILE A 87 12.57 -8.84 -0.07
CA ILE A 87 13.81 -8.47 0.64
C ILE A 87 14.16 -7.01 0.38
N LEU A 88 14.05 -6.56 -0.87
CA LEU A 88 14.32 -5.17 -1.25
C LEU A 88 13.37 -4.20 -0.54
N LEU A 89 12.07 -4.51 -0.51
CA LEU A 89 11.06 -3.70 0.17
C LEU A 89 11.33 -3.62 1.68
N LEU A 90 11.59 -4.76 2.33
CA LEU A 90 11.95 -4.79 3.76
C LEU A 90 13.21 -3.99 4.05
N SER A 91 14.24 -4.11 3.21
CA SER A 91 15.50 -3.36 3.37
C SER A 91 15.26 -1.85 3.25
N ALA A 92 14.41 -1.42 2.31
CA ALA A 92 14.06 -0.02 2.13
C ALA A 92 13.29 0.55 3.33
N ILE A 93 12.28 -0.17 3.83
CA ILE A 93 11.51 0.23 5.02
C ILE A 93 12.42 0.31 6.24
N TYR A 94 13.30 -0.67 6.42
CA TYR A 94 14.27 -0.69 7.51
C TYR A 94 15.23 0.51 7.45
N ALA A 95 15.79 0.80 6.27
CA ALA A 95 16.66 1.95 6.07
C ALA A 95 15.91 3.27 6.35
N LEU A 96 14.68 3.43 5.86
CA LEU A 96 13.87 4.61 6.09
C LEU A 96 13.56 4.82 7.59
N GLY A 97 13.21 3.75 8.31
CA GLY A 97 13.00 3.81 9.76
C GLY A 97 14.24 4.24 10.52
N ARG A 98 15.43 3.79 10.10
CA ARG A 98 16.72 4.23 10.67
C ARG A 98 17.02 5.72 10.40
N LEU A 99 16.59 6.25 9.25
CA LEU A 99 16.75 7.66 8.92
C LEU A 99 15.75 8.53 9.70
N ALA A 100 14.48 8.16 9.75
CA ALA A 100 13.44 8.89 10.46
C ALA A 100 13.71 9.00 11.98
N GLY A 101 14.31 7.97 12.57
CA GLY A 101 14.70 7.99 13.99
C GLY A 101 15.87 8.93 14.33
N ARG A 102 16.63 9.41 13.33
CA ARG A 102 17.73 10.38 13.54
C ARG A 102 17.20 11.80 13.68
N THR A 103 16.23 12.18 12.85
CA THR A 103 15.65 13.54 12.81
C THR A 103 14.96 13.97 14.10
N VAL A 104 14.40 13.03 14.87
CA VAL A 104 13.73 13.30 16.15
C VAL A 104 14.72 13.63 17.28
N ARG A 105 15.99 13.19 17.16
CA ARG A 105 17.02 13.44 18.18
C ARG A 105 17.78 14.75 17.97
N ASP A 106 17.60 15.41 16.83
CA ASP A 106 18.34 16.62 16.46
C ASP A 106 17.60 17.92 16.85
N THR A 107 16.50 17.86 17.61
CA THR A 107 15.93 19.07 18.21
C THR A 107 16.83 19.52 19.36
N PRO A 108 17.57 20.64 19.24
CA PRO A 108 18.37 21.14 20.34
C PRO A 108 17.39 21.56 21.45
N THR A 109 17.49 20.93 22.62
CA THR A 109 16.87 21.47 23.82
C THR A 109 17.55 22.80 24.13
N GLU A 110 16.96 23.91 23.69
CA GLU A 110 17.26 25.25 24.19
C GLU A 110 16.82 25.33 25.65
N HIS A 111 17.65 24.77 26.54
CA HIS A 111 17.58 24.96 27.98
C HIS A 111 18.97 25.23 28.52
N GLU A 112 19.55 26.35 28.11
CA GLU A 112 20.57 27.02 28.92
C GLU A 112 20.75 28.44 28.36
N THR A 113 20.20 29.43 29.06
CA THR A 113 20.65 30.84 29.23
C THR A 113 19.45 31.77 29.52
N GLN A 114 18.55 31.39 30.45
CA GLN A 114 17.68 32.37 31.15
C GLN A 114 17.62 32.11 32.66
N GLU A 115 18.70 31.59 33.25
CA GLU A 115 18.97 31.65 34.69
C GLU A 115 20.25 32.46 34.96
N THR A 116 20.43 33.61 34.31
CA THR A 116 21.33 34.65 34.85
C THR A 116 21.03 36.02 34.23
N ARG A 117 20.03 36.75 34.74
CA ARG A 117 20.07 38.22 34.92
C ARG A 117 18.80 38.76 35.56
#